data_AF-A0A812XRG1-F1
#
_entry.id   AF-A0A812XRG1-F1
#
_cell.length_a   1.000
_cell.length_b   1.000
_cell.length_c   1.000
_cell.angle_alpha   90.00
_cell.angle_beta   90.00
_cell.angle_gamma   90.00
#
_symmetry.space_group_name_H-M   'P 1'
#
loop_
_entity.id
_entity.type
_entity.pdbx_description
1 polymer ?
#
loop_
_entity_poly.entity_id
_entity_poly.type
_entity_poly.pdbx_seq_one_letter_code
_entity_poly.pdbx_strand_id
1 'polypeptide(L)'
;MLSESVSTTHVAAALILLSFHWSMTHVDVLKFVGKLGQYARQNSGGSAHAGNGDARRISAAMEQLRENSYVETSKLMVHVNGMSMVIIPFIYDRGNAVFMVGILLAAAAAYATHLAIACDKIRLRAQQLKVFVAAYYAITVVCILCGSGFEHMRLMETGQITLFACYCDSTVHVPGQAALALAEIVCIAASSGLQSVSVELVAAPLLKALILIFSSVVLESTMKEGVAAQFRGADAESMVTSFRTMLKGLSDAELLLDESLQITDDDDLLRGALVMESLKGQVFSNLLLPDTEEQDRFQKFIHRQKAHPLSLREERLHVCEFPYGQAVLSV
;
A
#
# COMPACT_ATOMS: atom_id res chain seq x y z
N MET A 1 44.76 23.25 -0.98
CA MET A 1 45.16 22.73 -2.31
C MET A 1 43.87 22.48 -3.10
N LEU A 2 43.25 23.57 -3.56
CA LEU A 2 43.15 23.90 -4.99
C LEU A 2 42.57 22.75 -5.79
N SER A 3 41.24 22.84 -5.97
CA SER A 3 40.45 21.99 -6.84
C SER A 3 41.08 21.95 -8.23
N GLU A 4 41.75 20.85 -8.55
CA GLU A 4 41.93 20.48 -9.95
C GLU A 4 40.53 20.38 -10.55
N SER A 5 40.31 21.16 -11.60
CA SER A 5 39.04 21.32 -12.27
C SER A 5 38.44 19.95 -12.53
N VAL A 6 37.33 19.62 -11.86
CA VAL A 6 36.42 18.58 -12.32
C VAL A 6 36.24 18.84 -13.81
N SER A 7 36.70 17.91 -14.66
CA SER A 7 36.72 18.17 -16.10
C SER A 7 35.30 18.54 -16.53
N THR A 8 35.17 19.68 -17.21
CA THR A 8 33.90 20.25 -17.67
C THR A 8 33.07 19.22 -18.44
N THR A 9 33.74 18.24 -19.07
CA THR A 9 33.13 17.08 -19.74
C THR A 9 32.33 16.17 -18.80
N HIS A 10 32.83 15.86 -17.60
CA HIS A 10 32.12 15.00 -16.63
C HIS A 10 30.89 15.71 -16.08
N VAL A 11 31.00 17.01 -15.81
CA VAL A 11 29.86 17.84 -15.37
C VAL A 11 28.79 17.91 -16.46
N ALA A 12 29.18 18.16 -17.71
CA ALA A 12 28.25 18.19 -18.83
C ALA A 12 27.56 16.84 -19.05
N ALA A 13 28.30 15.73 -19.01
CA ALA A 13 27.74 14.38 -19.13
C ALA A 13 26.77 14.07 -17.99
N ALA A 14 27.13 14.40 -16.74
CA ALA A 14 26.27 14.25 -15.58
C ALA A 14 24.96 15.05 -15.75
N LEU A 15 25.04 16.32 -16.16
CA LEU A 15 23.86 17.16 -16.37
C LEU A 15 22.94 16.60 -17.47
N ILE A 16 23.49 16.14 -18.60
CA ILE A 16 22.71 15.54 -19.68
C ILE A 16 21.99 14.27 -19.18
N LEU A 17 22.72 13.39 -18.47
CA LEU A 17 22.15 12.17 -17.91
C LEU A 17 21.05 12.47 -16.88
N LEU A 18 21.28 13.46 -16.00
CA LEU A 18 20.32 13.88 -14.99
C LEU A 18 19.07 14.51 -15.62
N SER A 19 19.23 15.38 -16.61
CA SER A 19 18.10 16.01 -17.32
C SER A 19 17.28 14.97 -18.09
N PHE A 20 17.94 14.07 -18.83
CA PHE A 20 17.26 12.99 -19.54
C PHE A 20 16.50 12.09 -18.55
N HIS A 21 17.17 11.67 -17.49
CA HIS A 21 16.59 10.82 -16.46
C HIS A 21 15.39 11.47 -15.77
N TRP A 22 15.50 12.72 -15.32
CA TRP A 22 14.41 13.48 -14.69
C TRP A 22 13.21 13.65 -15.63
N SER A 23 13.47 13.93 -16.91
CA SER A 23 12.40 14.10 -17.89
C SER A 23 11.53 12.84 -18.03
N MET A 24 12.13 11.65 -17.89
CA MET A 24 11.42 10.38 -18.04
C MET A 24 10.58 10.00 -16.82
N THR A 25 10.86 10.55 -15.64
CA THR A 25 10.41 9.91 -14.39
C THR A 25 9.91 10.83 -13.28
N HIS A 26 10.00 12.16 -13.44
CA HIS A 26 9.50 13.12 -12.45
C HIS A 26 8.03 12.88 -12.04
N VAL A 27 7.20 12.39 -12.97
CA VAL A 27 5.80 12.05 -12.73
C VAL A 27 5.65 10.95 -11.67
N ASP A 28 6.55 9.98 -11.65
CA ASP A 28 6.49 8.85 -10.71
C ASP A 28 6.82 9.30 -9.29
N VAL A 29 7.78 10.23 -9.13
CA VAL A 29 8.11 10.84 -7.84
C VAL A 29 6.90 11.59 -7.26
N LEU A 30 6.23 12.41 -8.08
CA LEU A 30 5.04 13.15 -7.65
C LEU A 30 3.88 12.22 -7.24
N LYS A 31 3.65 11.15 -8.02
CA LYS A 31 2.65 10.13 -7.69
C LYS A 31 2.98 9.43 -6.38
N PHE A 32 4.24 9.10 -6.14
CA PHE A 32 4.68 8.44 -4.92
C PHE A 32 4.44 9.31 -3.67
N VAL A 33 4.82 10.60 -3.72
CA VAL A 33 4.57 11.55 -2.62
C VAL A 33 3.07 11.70 -2.36
N GLY A 34 2.24 11.76 -3.40
CA GLY A 34 0.79 11.79 -3.28
C GLY A 34 0.22 10.55 -2.58
N LYS A 35 0.71 9.36 -2.95
CA LYS A 35 0.31 8.08 -2.31
C LYS A 35 0.71 8.03 -0.84
N LEU A 36 1.94 8.42 -0.49
CA LEU A 36 2.39 8.49 0.91
C LEU A 36 1.46 9.37 1.77
N GLY A 37 1.04 10.52 1.24
CA GLY A 37 0.08 11.40 1.91
C GLY A 37 -1.30 10.77 2.10
N GLN A 38 -1.78 9.98 1.15
CA GLN A 38 -3.05 9.24 1.26
C GLN A 38 -2.96 8.11 2.28
N TYR A 39 -1.86 7.34 2.28
CA TYR A 39 -1.62 6.28 3.26
C TYR A 39 -1.59 6.81 4.70
N ALA A 40 -0.91 7.94 4.92
CA ALA A 40 -0.88 8.57 6.24
C ALA A 40 -2.27 9.01 6.74
N ARG A 41 -3.16 9.42 5.82
CA ARG A 41 -4.53 9.84 6.15
C ARG A 41 -5.50 8.67 6.39
N GLN A 42 -5.33 7.55 5.68
CA GLN A 42 -6.22 6.39 5.83
C GLN A 42 -5.99 5.61 7.13
N ASN A 43 -4.78 5.65 7.68
CA ASN A 43 -4.39 4.85 8.83
C ASN A 43 -4.66 5.49 10.21
N SER A 44 -5.40 6.61 10.31
CA SER A 44 -5.75 7.22 11.59
C SER A 44 -6.99 6.62 12.28
N GLY A 45 -7.59 5.57 11.72
CA GLY A 45 -8.75 4.86 12.29
C GLY A 45 -8.31 3.79 13.30
N GLY A 46 -8.92 3.81 14.50
CA GLY A 46 -8.47 3.07 15.68
C GLY A 46 -8.26 1.55 15.53
N SER A 47 -7.30 1.05 16.30
CA SER A 47 -6.89 -0.36 16.34
C SER A 47 -7.89 -1.23 17.10
N ALA A 48 -8.26 -2.36 16.50
CA ALA A 48 -9.00 -3.43 17.16
C ALA A 48 -8.35 -4.76 16.77
N HIS A 49 -8.17 -5.68 17.73
CA HIS A 49 -7.48 -6.94 17.53
C HIS A 49 -8.23 -7.89 16.57
N ALA A 50 -7.47 -8.60 15.72
CA ALA A 50 -7.98 -9.59 14.77
C ALA A 50 -7.86 -11.02 15.31
N GLY A 51 -8.73 -11.93 14.89
CA GLY A 51 -8.73 -13.33 15.34
C GLY A 51 -7.69 -14.19 14.61
N ASN A 52 -7.42 -15.40 15.11
CA ASN A 52 -6.39 -16.31 14.55
C ASN A 52 -6.64 -16.77 13.10
N GLY A 53 -7.90 -16.87 12.65
CA GLY A 53 -8.23 -17.20 11.25
C GLY A 53 -7.87 -16.07 10.28
N ASP A 54 -7.95 -14.82 10.75
CA ASP A 54 -7.66 -13.62 9.97
C ASP A 54 -6.16 -13.48 9.72
N ALA A 55 -5.31 -14.00 10.61
CA ALA A 55 -3.86 -13.85 10.52
C ALA A 55 -3.26 -14.40 9.21
N ARG A 56 -3.75 -15.56 8.70
CA ARG A 56 -3.29 -16.12 7.43
C ARG A 56 -3.74 -15.29 6.23
N ARG A 57 -5.01 -14.85 6.21
CA ARG A 57 -5.57 -13.96 5.17
C ARG A 57 -4.82 -12.63 5.12
N ILE A 58 -4.60 -12.02 6.29
CA ILE A 58 -3.85 -10.78 6.46
C ILE A 58 -2.40 -10.96 5.99
N SER A 59 -1.74 -12.07 6.34
CA SER A 59 -0.35 -12.33 5.91
C SER A 59 -0.24 -12.44 4.38
N ALA A 60 -1.14 -13.18 3.73
CA ALA A 60 -1.15 -13.31 2.26
C ALA A 60 -1.43 -11.96 1.57
N ALA A 61 -2.37 -11.17 2.09
CA ALA A 61 -2.66 -9.84 1.59
C ALA A 61 -1.47 -8.87 1.79
N MET A 62 -0.76 -8.98 2.91
CA MET A 62 0.46 -8.21 3.16
C MET A 62 1.58 -8.58 2.18
N GLU A 63 1.74 -9.86 1.83
CA GLU A 63 2.69 -10.29 0.81
C GLU A 63 2.36 -9.69 -0.55
N GLN A 64 1.10 -9.77 -0.98
CA GLN A 64 0.65 -9.16 -2.23
C GLN A 64 0.80 -7.63 -2.23
N LEU A 65 0.49 -6.97 -1.10
CA LEU A 65 0.68 -5.53 -0.92
C LEU A 65 2.15 -5.16 -1.06
N ARG A 66 3.08 -5.94 -0.48
CA ARG A 66 4.52 -5.73 -0.61
C ARG A 66 4.99 -5.88 -2.05
N GLU A 67 4.53 -6.90 -2.77
CA GLU A 67 4.87 -7.10 -4.18
C GLU A 67 4.43 -5.91 -5.03
N ASN A 68 3.18 -5.45 -4.86
CA ASN A 68 2.63 -4.33 -5.60
C ASN A 68 3.32 -3.00 -5.24
N SER A 69 3.52 -2.75 -3.95
CA SER A 69 4.24 -1.55 -3.49
C SER A 69 5.66 -1.51 -4.05
N TYR A 70 6.35 -2.66 -4.11
CA TYR A 70 7.72 -2.72 -4.58
C TYR A 70 7.89 -2.41 -6.07
N VAL A 71 6.89 -2.69 -6.91
CA VAL A 71 6.90 -2.28 -8.32
C VAL A 71 6.90 -0.75 -8.42
N GLU A 72 6.05 -0.09 -7.63
CA GLU A 72 5.99 1.38 -7.57
C GLU A 72 7.28 1.97 -7.01
N THR A 73 7.82 1.37 -5.96
CA THR A 73 9.12 1.74 -5.36
C THR A 73 10.25 1.60 -6.34
N SER A 74 10.24 0.56 -7.17
CA SER A 74 11.32 0.31 -8.10
C SER A 74 11.50 1.50 -9.03
N LYS A 75 10.42 2.19 -9.42
CA LYS A 75 10.49 3.46 -10.18
C LYS A 75 11.32 4.50 -9.44
N LEU A 76 11.12 4.68 -8.13
CA LEU A 76 11.92 5.58 -7.30
C LEU A 76 13.38 5.11 -7.14
N MET A 77 13.60 3.80 -6.99
CA MET A 77 14.94 3.22 -6.89
C MET A 77 15.76 3.32 -8.18
N VAL A 78 15.11 3.40 -9.35
CA VAL A 78 15.79 3.75 -10.61
C VAL A 78 16.44 5.15 -10.47
N HIS A 79 15.82 6.08 -9.73
CA HIS A 79 16.43 7.40 -9.42
C HIS A 79 17.65 7.30 -8.55
N VAL A 80 17.51 6.64 -7.40
CA VAL A 80 18.60 6.53 -6.43
C VAL A 80 19.83 5.86 -7.07
N ASN A 81 19.62 4.77 -7.83
CA ASN A 81 20.71 4.08 -8.49
C ASN A 81 21.28 4.88 -9.67
N GLY A 82 20.44 5.59 -10.44
CA GLY A 82 20.90 6.47 -11.53
C GLY A 82 21.77 7.62 -11.00
N MET A 83 21.34 8.29 -9.93
CA MET A 83 22.13 9.29 -9.21
C MET A 83 23.45 8.71 -8.69
N SER A 84 23.41 7.48 -8.17
CA SER A 84 24.61 6.78 -7.68
C SER A 84 25.64 6.59 -8.78
N MET A 85 25.22 6.15 -9.98
CA MET A 85 26.14 5.99 -11.11
C MET A 85 26.82 7.30 -11.51
N VAL A 86 26.14 8.45 -11.36
CA VAL A 86 26.72 9.77 -11.63
C VAL A 86 27.68 10.19 -10.52
N ILE A 87 27.32 9.97 -9.26
CA ILE A 87 28.08 10.46 -8.10
C ILE A 87 29.32 9.61 -7.80
N ILE A 88 29.27 8.29 -7.99
CA ILE A 88 30.36 7.34 -7.68
C ILE A 88 31.70 7.77 -8.28
N PRO A 89 31.82 8.09 -9.59
CA PRO A 89 33.08 8.53 -10.18
C PRO A 89 33.69 9.76 -9.51
N PHE A 90 32.87 10.74 -9.10
CA PHE A 90 33.36 11.95 -8.43
C PHE A 90 33.89 11.67 -7.02
N ILE A 91 33.37 10.65 -6.33
CA ILE A 91 33.79 10.30 -4.97
C ILE A 91 35.07 9.45 -4.99
N TYR A 92 35.18 8.51 -5.93
CA TYR A 92 36.25 7.50 -5.91
C TYR A 92 37.39 7.75 -6.91
N ASP A 93 37.42 8.90 -7.56
CA ASP A 93 38.35 9.29 -8.64
C ASP A 93 39.86 9.09 -8.31
N ARG A 94 40.24 9.01 -7.02
CA ARG A 94 41.66 9.16 -6.60
C ARG A 94 42.29 8.02 -5.80
N GLY A 95 41.55 6.94 -5.46
CA GLY A 95 42.05 5.97 -4.47
C GLY A 95 42.07 4.51 -4.90
N ASN A 96 41.04 4.04 -5.61
CA ASN A 96 40.88 2.62 -5.89
C ASN A 96 39.95 2.40 -7.11
N ALA A 97 40.53 2.42 -8.32
CA ALA A 97 39.78 2.28 -9.56
C ALA A 97 39.03 0.94 -9.65
N VAL A 98 39.60 -0.15 -9.11
CA VAL A 98 38.97 -1.47 -9.10
C VAL A 98 37.71 -1.46 -8.25
N PHE A 99 37.78 -0.89 -7.05
CA PHE A 99 36.62 -0.76 -6.16
C PHE A 99 35.55 0.15 -6.76
N MET A 100 35.94 1.29 -7.33
CA MET A 100 35.03 2.19 -8.04
C MET A 100 34.27 1.46 -9.16
N VAL A 101 34.98 0.74 -10.03
CA VAL A 101 34.37 -0.03 -11.12
C VAL A 101 33.44 -1.11 -10.56
N GLY A 102 33.83 -1.78 -9.48
CA GLY A 102 32.99 -2.76 -8.78
C GLY A 102 31.67 -2.17 -8.28
N ILE A 103 31.72 -1.02 -7.59
CA ILE A 103 30.50 -0.33 -7.13
C ILE A 103 29.68 0.16 -8.33
N LEU A 104 30.31 0.71 -9.37
CA LEU A 104 29.60 1.20 -10.55
C LEU A 104 28.86 0.07 -11.27
N LEU A 105 29.48 -1.12 -11.38
CA LEU A 105 28.83 -2.32 -11.91
C LEU A 105 27.67 -2.77 -11.02
N ALA A 106 27.83 -2.74 -9.69
CA ALA A 106 26.74 -3.08 -8.76
C ALA A 106 25.57 -2.08 -8.88
N ALA A 107 25.85 -0.78 -8.96
CA ALA A 107 24.84 0.26 -9.16
C ALA A 107 24.15 0.14 -10.52
N ALA A 108 24.88 -0.17 -11.59
CA ALA A 108 24.32 -0.42 -12.92
C ALA A 108 23.42 -1.67 -12.94
N ALA A 109 23.83 -2.75 -12.28
CA ALA A 109 23.03 -3.96 -12.14
C ALA A 109 21.75 -3.71 -11.33
N ALA A 110 21.85 -2.97 -10.22
CA ALA A 110 20.70 -2.55 -9.42
C ALA A 110 19.75 -1.67 -10.25
N TYR A 111 20.29 -0.69 -10.98
CA TYR A 111 19.52 0.17 -11.89
C TYR A 111 18.77 -0.65 -12.94
N ALA A 112 19.45 -1.55 -13.65
CA ALA A 112 18.83 -2.39 -14.68
C ALA A 112 17.75 -3.31 -14.10
N THR A 113 17.99 -3.88 -12.91
CA THR A 113 17.01 -4.74 -12.23
C THR A 113 15.77 -3.95 -11.82
N HIS A 114 15.93 -2.79 -11.18
CA HIS A 114 14.81 -1.94 -10.80
C HIS A 114 14.06 -1.39 -12.02
N LEU A 115 14.76 -1.09 -13.12
CA LEU A 115 14.13 -0.68 -14.37
C LEU A 115 13.29 -1.81 -14.96
N ALA A 116 13.82 -3.05 -14.98
CA ALA A 116 13.07 -4.21 -15.44
C ALA A 116 11.82 -4.49 -14.60
N ILE A 117 11.89 -4.29 -13.28
CA ILE A 117 10.75 -4.41 -12.36
C ILE A 117 9.75 -3.27 -12.59
N ALA A 118 10.23 -2.03 -12.71
CA ALA A 118 9.38 -0.85 -12.95
C ALA A 118 8.62 -0.94 -14.29
N CYS A 119 9.22 -1.58 -15.30
CA CYS A 119 8.60 -1.86 -16.60
C CYS A 119 7.77 -3.15 -16.63
N ASP A 120 7.52 -3.78 -15.47
CA ASP A 120 6.78 -5.03 -15.31
C ASP A 120 7.32 -6.19 -16.18
N LYS A 121 8.62 -6.18 -16.48
CA LYS A 121 9.31 -7.26 -17.21
C LYS A 121 9.72 -8.39 -16.27
N ILE A 122 9.99 -8.05 -15.01
CA ILE A 122 10.33 -8.99 -13.94
C ILE A 122 9.36 -8.75 -12.79
N ARG A 123 8.61 -9.79 -12.42
CA ARG A 123 7.75 -9.77 -11.23
C ARG A 123 8.35 -10.66 -10.16
N LEU A 124 8.81 -10.04 -9.07
CA LEU A 124 9.38 -10.75 -7.94
C LEU A 124 8.28 -11.15 -6.96
N ARG A 125 8.30 -12.41 -6.51
CA ARG A 125 7.47 -12.87 -5.39
C ARG A 125 8.00 -12.35 -4.06
N ALA A 126 7.17 -12.28 -3.03
CA ALA A 126 7.54 -11.78 -1.70
C ALA A 126 8.82 -12.43 -1.13
N GLN A 127 9.00 -13.75 -1.30
CA GLN A 127 10.22 -14.45 -0.87
C GLN A 127 11.47 -14.03 -1.65
N GLN A 128 11.36 -13.88 -2.97
CA GLN A 128 12.47 -13.43 -3.83
C GLN A 128 12.85 -12.00 -3.48
N LEU A 129 11.85 -11.18 -3.17
CA LEU A 129 12.05 -9.80 -2.74
C LEU A 129 12.80 -9.70 -1.41
N LYS A 130 12.52 -10.58 -0.43
CA LYS A 130 13.31 -10.67 0.80
C LYS A 130 14.79 -10.91 0.52
N VAL A 131 15.08 -11.88 -0.33
CA VAL A 131 16.46 -12.23 -0.71
C VAL A 131 17.12 -11.06 -1.44
N PHE A 132 16.41 -10.39 -2.35
CA PHE A 132 16.90 -9.24 -3.08
C PHE A 132 17.25 -8.07 -2.14
N VAL A 133 16.37 -7.72 -1.20
CA VAL A 133 16.60 -6.67 -0.21
C VAL A 133 17.75 -7.03 0.73
N ALA A 134 17.84 -8.30 1.16
CA ALA A 134 18.96 -8.77 1.97
C ALA A 134 20.31 -8.67 1.22
N ALA A 135 20.32 -9.00 -0.08
CA ALA A 135 21.51 -8.82 -0.92
C ALA A 135 21.92 -7.34 -1.03
N TYR A 136 20.95 -6.43 -1.14
CA TYR A 136 21.22 -4.98 -1.15
C TYR A 136 21.86 -4.49 0.16
N TYR A 137 21.37 -4.95 1.31
CA TYR A 137 22.00 -4.70 2.60
C TYR A 137 23.44 -5.25 2.66
N ALA A 138 23.65 -6.48 2.20
CA ALA A 138 24.98 -7.09 2.18
C ALA A 138 25.97 -6.30 1.31
N ILE A 139 25.57 -5.87 0.11
CA ILE A 139 26.38 -5.02 -0.77
C ILE A 139 26.72 -3.71 -0.05
N THR A 140 25.74 -3.09 0.61
CA THR A 140 25.95 -1.82 1.33
C THR A 140 26.94 -2.00 2.49
N VAL A 141 26.82 -3.08 3.27
CA VAL A 141 27.78 -3.43 4.33
C VAL A 141 29.20 -3.58 3.76
N VAL A 142 29.37 -4.27 2.63
CA VAL A 142 30.67 -4.41 1.97
C VAL A 142 31.21 -3.04 1.55
N CYS A 143 30.38 -2.18 0.96
CA CYS A 143 30.79 -0.82 0.59
C CYS A 143 31.30 -0.01 1.79
N ILE A 144 30.62 -0.10 2.94
CA ILE A 144 31.02 0.57 4.19
C ILE A 144 32.39 0.04 4.66
N LEU A 145 32.53 -1.27 4.75
CA LEU A 145 33.76 -1.92 5.24
C LEU A 145 34.97 -1.66 4.34
N CYS A 146 34.75 -1.41 3.05
CA CYS A 146 35.80 -1.05 2.11
C CYS A 146 36.18 0.45 2.15
N GLY A 147 35.62 1.23 3.08
CA GLY A 147 36.00 2.63 3.31
C GLY A 147 35.32 3.61 2.35
N SER A 148 34.02 3.46 2.13
CA SER A 148 33.25 4.39 1.31
C SER A 148 33.33 5.84 1.83
N GLY A 149 33.48 6.81 0.92
CA GLY A 149 33.51 8.23 1.27
C GLY A 149 32.18 8.71 1.89
N PHE A 150 32.25 9.78 2.69
CA PHE A 150 31.09 10.35 3.40
C PHE A 150 29.90 10.70 2.49
N GLU A 151 30.16 11.24 1.30
CA GLU A 151 29.09 11.55 0.33
C GLU A 151 28.40 10.28 -0.21
N HIS A 152 29.14 9.18 -0.35
CA HIS A 152 28.58 7.90 -0.78
C HIS A 152 27.70 7.31 0.32
N MET A 153 28.10 7.46 1.57
CA MET A 153 27.30 7.07 2.73
C MET A 153 25.95 7.77 2.77
N ARG A 154 25.91 9.09 2.56
CA ARG A 154 24.64 9.85 2.50
C ARG A 154 23.71 9.39 1.39
N LEU A 155 24.27 9.02 0.23
CA LEU A 155 23.50 8.49 -0.88
C LEU A 155 22.94 7.10 -0.56
N MET A 156 23.75 6.23 0.05
CA MET A 156 23.30 4.92 0.52
C MET A 156 22.22 5.04 1.60
N GLU A 157 22.33 6.00 2.52
CA GLU A 157 21.30 6.31 3.52
C GLU A 157 19.98 6.73 2.87
N THR A 158 20.03 7.57 1.84
CA THR A 158 18.82 7.95 1.06
C THR A 158 18.20 6.73 0.39
N GLY A 159 19.03 5.82 -0.14
CA GLY A 159 18.58 4.54 -0.68
C GLY A 159 17.96 3.63 0.37
N GLN A 160 18.51 3.55 1.58
CA GLN A 160 17.94 2.79 2.69
C GLN A 160 16.58 3.34 3.13
N ILE A 161 16.46 4.67 3.22
CA ILE A 161 15.20 5.34 3.55
C ILE A 161 14.14 5.00 2.51
N THR A 162 14.52 5.13 1.25
CA THR A 162 13.65 4.79 0.12
C THR A 162 13.25 3.32 0.16
N LEU A 163 14.18 2.41 0.46
CA LEU A 163 13.94 0.97 0.49
C LEU A 163 12.97 0.56 1.61
N PHE A 164 13.15 1.06 2.84
CA PHE A 164 12.26 0.70 3.97
C PHE A 164 10.87 1.35 3.85
N ALA A 165 10.77 2.57 3.31
CA ALA A 165 9.48 3.26 3.16
C ALA A 165 8.52 2.53 2.20
N CYS A 166 9.04 1.54 1.50
CA CYS A 166 8.49 1.01 0.28
C CYS A 166 8.34 -0.51 0.29
N TYR A 167 9.36 -1.20 0.81
CA TYR A 167 9.27 -2.59 1.19
C TYR A 167 9.21 -2.64 2.71
N CYS A 168 8.08 -3.06 3.27
CA CYS A 168 7.89 -3.04 4.72
C CYS A 168 7.88 -4.47 5.29
N ASP A 169 9.07 -5.00 5.56
CA ASP A 169 9.27 -6.28 6.24
C ASP A 169 10.37 -6.18 7.31
N SER A 170 9.96 -6.10 8.57
CA SER A 170 10.88 -6.02 9.72
C SER A 170 11.82 -7.22 9.82
N THR A 171 11.45 -8.39 9.29
CA THR A 171 12.31 -9.58 9.33
C THR A 171 13.59 -9.41 8.51
N VAL A 172 13.60 -8.47 7.56
CA VAL A 172 14.78 -8.14 6.74
C VAL A 172 15.41 -6.82 7.18
N HIS A 173 14.60 -5.79 7.44
CA HIS A 173 15.13 -4.48 7.81
C HIS A 173 15.80 -4.47 9.18
N VAL A 174 15.27 -5.17 10.19
CA VAL A 174 15.87 -5.19 11.53
C VAL A 174 17.29 -5.75 11.51
N PRO A 175 17.54 -6.98 11.01
CA PRO A 175 18.91 -7.49 10.93
C PRO A 175 19.78 -6.69 9.95
N GLY A 176 19.21 -6.19 8.85
CA GLY A 176 19.95 -5.37 7.88
C GLY A 176 20.48 -4.06 8.49
N GLN A 177 19.63 -3.32 9.20
CA GLN A 177 20.03 -2.07 9.87
C GLN A 177 21.03 -2.30 11.02
N ALA A 178 20.86 -3.40 11.78
CA ALA A 178 21.82 -3.77 12.81
C ALA A 178 23.20 -4.11 12.20
N ALA A 179 23.23 -4.84 11.08
CA ALA A 179 24.47 -5.17 10.38
C ALA A 179 25.17 -3.92 9.83
N LEU A 180 24.41 -2.95 9.30
CA LEU A 180 24.96 -1.67 8.82
C LEU A 180 25.57 -0.85 9.95
N ALA A 181 24.86 -0.68 11.08
CA ALA A 181 25.40 0.05 12.23
C ALA A 181 26.68 -0.61 12.76
N LEU A 182 26.70 -1.95 12.83
CA LEU A 182 27.91 -2.68 13.20
C LEU A 182 29.06 -2.43 12.22
N ALA A 183 28.80 -2.45 10.92
CA ALA A 183 29.80 -2.18 9.89
C ALA A 183 30.37 -0.75 10.01
N GLU A 184 29.51 0.24 10.28
CA GLU A 184 29.92 1.63 10.51
C GLU A 184 30.81 1.76 11.75
N ILE A 185 30.41 1.13 12.86
CA ILE A 185 31.21 1.13 14.11
C ILE A 185 32.57 0.47 13.88
N VAL A 186 32.61 -0.67 13.18
CA VAL A 186 33.86 -1.37 12.84
C VAL A 186 34.75 -0.48 11.97
N CYS A 187 34.17 0.19 10.96
CA CYS A 187 34.91 1.10 10.10
C CYS A 187 35.49 2.28 10.89
N ILE A 188 34.70 2.90 11.78
CA ILE A 188 35.14 4.00 12.65
C ILE A 188 36.27 3.54 13.59
N ALA A 189 36.11 2.37 14.22
CA ALA A 189 37.12 1.81 15.11
C ALA A 189 38.43 1.49 14.36
N ALA A 190 38.32 0.99 13.13
CA ALA A 190 39.47 0.70 12.27
C ALA A 190 40.18 1.98 11.80
N SER A 191 39.44 3.03 11.45
CA SER A 191 40.02 4.28 10.93
C SER A 191 40.63 5.16 12.02
N SER A 192 40.01 5.21 13.20
CA SER A 192 40.42 6.12 14.28
C SER A 192 41.38 5.43 15.28
N GLY A 193 41.34 4.10 15.36
CA GLY A 193 42.02 3.31 16.38
C GLY A 193 41.21 3.20 17.67
N LEU A 194 41.27 2.04 18.34
CA LEU A 194 40.42 1.70 19.50
C LEU A 194 40.51 2.69 20.67
N GLN A 195 41.65 3.37 20.85
CA GLN A 195 41.86 4.30 21.97
C GLN A 195 41.23 5.68 21.76
N SER A 196 40.88 6.04 20.51
CA SER A 196 40.34 7.35 20.16
C SER A 196 38.83 7.32 19.84
N VAL A 197 38.20 6.15 19.94
CA VAL A 197 36.77 5.99 19.69
C VAL A 197 35.99 6.70 20.79
N SER A 198 35.48 7.90 20.47
CA SER A 198 34.58 8.61 21.37
C SER A 198 33.21 7.91 21.42
N VAL A 199 32.53 8.01 22.56
CA VAL A 199 31.18 7.48 22.73
C VAL A 199 30.22 8.08 21.70
N GLU A 200 30.41 9.36 21.35
CA GLU A 200 29.60 10.08 20.36
C GLU A 200 29.68 9.45 18.95
N LEU A 201 30.88 9.04 18.53
CA LEU A 201 31.10 8.39 17.23
C LEU A 201 30.39 7.05 17.11
N VAL A 202 30.23 6.31 18.21
CA VAL A 202 29.49 5.03 18.25
C VAL A 202 27.99 5.25 18.44
N ALA A 203 27.60 6.26 19.21
CA ALA A 203 26.21 6.55 19.50
C ALA A 203 25.41 6.96 18.25
N ALA A 204 26.01 7.68 17.31
CA ALA A 204 25.32 8.16 16.11
C ALA A 204 24.83 7.02 15.18
N PRO A 205 25.67 6.06 14.74
CA PRO A 205 25.22 4.88 13.98
C PRO A 205 24.15 4.05 14.71
N LEU A 206 24.28 3.87 16.02
CA LEU A 206 23.31 3.14 16.83
C LEU A 206 21.96 3.85 16.88
N LEU A 207 21.95 5.16 17.14
CA LEU A 207 20.73 5.96 17.17
C LEU A 207 20.04 5.94 15.80
N LYS A 208 20.80 6.07 14.71
CA LYS A 208 20.28 5.95 13.34
C LYS A 208 19.61 4.59 13.12
N ALA A 209 20.29 3.49 13.46
CA ALA A 209 19.71 2.16 13.32
C ALA A 209 18.45 1.97 14.17
N LEU A 210 18.44 2.47 15.40
CA LEU A 210 17.26 2.41 16.28
C LEU A 210 16.06 3.15 15.67
N ILE A 211 16.27 4.36 15.13
CA ILE A 211 15.20 5.12 14.47
C ILE A 211 14.66 4.34 13.27
N LEU A 212 15.53 3.82 12.40
CA LEU A 212 15.11 3.08 11.20
C LEU A 212 14.42 1.76 11.54
N ILE A 213 14.91 1.03 12.55
CA ILE A 213 14.29 -0.20 13.07
C ILE A 213 12.89 0.12 13.60
N PHE A 214 12.78 1.14 14.46
CA PHE A 214 11.51 1.54 15.05
C PHE A 214 10.52 1.97 13.96
N SER A 215 10.94 2.83 13.02
CA SER A 215 10.12 3.25 11.89
C SER A 215 9.65 2.07 11.03
N SER A 216 10.51 1.10 10.75
CA SER A 216 10.13 -0.10 9.98
C SER A 216 9.09 -0.96 10.72
N VAL A 217 9.23 -1.15 12.03
CA VAL A 217 8.29 -1.96 12.83
C VAL A 217 6.94 -1.25 12.94
N VAL A 218 6.94 0.06 13.19
CA VAL A 218 5.72 0.86 13.24
C VAL A 218 5.01 0.84 11.89
N LEU A 219 5.71 1.12 10.79
CA LEU A 219 5.13 1.11 9.45
C LEU A 219 4.53 -0.25 9.11
N GLU A 220 5.21 -1.36 9.41
CA GLU A 220 4.68 -2.70 9.14
C GLU A 220 3.43 -2.98 9.97
N SER A 221 3.43 -2.57 11.23
CA SER A 221 2.30 -2.74 12.14
C SER A 221 1.09 -1.95 11.64
N THR A 222 1.29 -0.68 11.26
CA THR A 222 0.23 0.17 10.71
C THR A 222 -0.30 -0.38 9.38
N MET A 223 0.55 -0.92 8.50
CA MET A 223 0.10 -1.58 7.27
C MET A 223 -0.73 -2.83 7.56
N LYS A 224 -0.30 -3.67 8.50
CA LYS A 224 -1.05 -4.87 8.93
C LYS A 224 -2.43 -4.50 9.50
N GLU A 225 -2.49 -3.48 10.33
CA GLU A 225 -3.75 -2.98 10.89
C GLU A 225 -4.68 -2.43 9.80
N GLY A 226 -4.14 -1.67 8.83
CA GLY A 226 -4.90 -1.17 7.69
C GLY A 226 -5.50 -2.30 6.85
N VAL A 227 -4.72 -3.34 6.54
CA VAL A 227 -5.21 -4.54 5.82
C VAL A 227 -6.26 -5.28 6.65
N ALA A 228 -6.06 -5.43 7.96
CA ALA A 228 -7.03 -6.07 8.84
C ALA A 228 -8.35 -5.28 8.92
N ALA A 229 -8.28 -3.95 8.93
CA ALA A 229 -9.46 -3.07 8.88
C ALA A 229 -10.23 -3.23 7.56
N GLN A 230 -9.53 -3.33 6.43
CA GLN A 230 -10.15 -3.55 5.12
C GLN A 230 -10.92 -4.89 5.06
N PHE A 231 -10.33 -5.97 5.56
CA PHE A 231 -11.03 -7.27 5.61
C PHE A 231 -12.28 -7.23 6.47
N ARG A 232 -12.23 -6.56 7.63
CA ARG A 232 -13.41 -6.41 8.48
C ARG A 232 -14.50 -5.57 7.83
N GLY A 233 -14.14 -4.52 7.11
CA GLY A 233 -15.08 -3.74 6.31
C GLY A 233 -15.75 -4.58 5.23
N ALA A 234 -14.97 -5.34 4.46
CA ALA A 234 -15.47 -6.23 3.42
C ALA A 234 -16.34 -7.36 3.98
N ASP A 235 -15.94 -7.99 5.09
CA ASP A 235 -16.72 -9.04 5.74
C ASP A 235 -18.04 -8.46 6.33
N ALA A 236 -18.02 -7.23 6.87
CA ALA A 236 -19.23 -6.54 7.31
C ALA A 236 -20.17 -6.18 6.15
N GLU A 237 -19.65 -5.66 5.03
CA GLU A 237 -20.44 -5.40 3.82
C GLU A 237 -21.03 -6.67 3.23
N SER A 238 -20.25 -7.76 3.21
CA SER A 238 -20.71 -9.08 2.77
C SER A 238 -21.83 -9.61 3.67
N MET A 239 -21.70 -9.47 5.00
CA MET A 239 -22.77 -9.83 5.95
C MET A 239 -24.03 -8.99 5.74
N VAL A 240 -23.91 -7.67 5.55
CA VAL A 240 -25.05 -6.79 5.27
C VAL A 240 -25.71 -7.14 3.94
N THR A 241 -24.93 -7.45 2.91
CA THR A 241 -25.43 -7.83 1.59
C THR A 241 -26.12 -9.19 1.65
N SER A 242 -25.55 -10.15 2.37
CA SER A 242 -26.14 -11.47 2.61
C SER A 242 -27.43 -11.36 3.43
N PHE A 243 -27.46 -10.50 4.45
CA PHE A 243 -28.67 -10.21 5.23
C PHE A 243 -29.74 -9.53 4.38
N ARG A 244 -29.39 -8.57 3.51
CA ARG A 244 -30.32 -7.96 2.55
C ARG A 244 -30.85 -8.99 1.56
N THR A 245 -30.02 -9.91 1.09
CA THR A 245 -30.41 -10.97 0.16
C THR A 245 -31.29 -12.01 0.85
N MET A 246 -30.99 -12.36 2.09
CA MET A 246 -31.82 -13.25 2.91
C MET A 246 -33.15 -12.58 3.27
N LEU A 247 -33.14 -11.28 3.57
CA LEU A 247 -34.36 -10.50 3.77
C LEU A 247 -35.18 -10.45 2.51
N LYS A 248 -34.57 -10.21 1.33
CA LYS A 248 -35.26 -10.38 0.04
C LYS A 248 -35.86 -11.77 -0.06
N GLY A 249 -35.10 -12.84 0.13
CA GLY A 249 -35.62 -14.22 0.17
C GLY A 249 -36.76 -14.48 1.18
N LEU A 250 -36.81 -13.74 2.29
CA LEU A 250 -37.88 -13.81 3.31
C LEU A 250 -39.02 -12.80 3.07
N SER A 251 -38.79 -11.78 2.24
CA SER A 251 -39.70 -10.69 1.88
C SER A 251 -39.96 -10.62 0.38
N ASP A 252 -39.73 -11.71 -0.35
CA ASP A 252 -39.74 -11.82 -1.83
C ASP A 252 -41.17 -11.84 -2.39
N ALA A 253 -42.07 -11.17 -1.68
CA ALA A 253 -43.34 -10.73 -2.19
C ALA A 253 -43.28 -9.20 -2.30
N GLU A 254 -42.50 -8.71 -3.26
CA GLU A 254 -42.55 -7.29 -3.60
C GLU A 254 -43.84 -7.02 -4.39
N LEU A 255 -44.86 -6.51 -3.71
CA LEU A 255 -46.12 -6.11 -4.34
C LEU A 255 -46.02 -4.68 -4.85
N LEU A 256 -46.02 -4.52 -6.18
CA LEU A 256 -46.19 -3.22 -6.82
C LEU A 256 -47.67 -2.81 -6.80
N LEU A 257 -47.97 -1.77 -6.02
CA LEU A 257 -49.31 -1.20 -5.92
C LEU A 257 -49.43 0.08 -6.77
N ASP A 258 -50.55 0.25 -7.48
CA ASP A 258 -50.87 1.50 -8.19
C ASP A 258 -51.34 2.62 -7.25
N GLU A 259 -51.69 3.78 -7.81
CA GLU A 259 -52.19 4.94 -7.06
C GLU A 259 -53.49 4.64 -6.26
N SER A 260 -54.24 3.62 -6.71
CA SER A 260 -55.46 3.10 -6.09
C SER A 260 -55.21 1.92 -5.15
N LEU A 261 -53.94 1.60 -4.86
CA LEU A 261 -53.48 0.46 -4.05
C LEU A 261 -53.87 -0.91 -4.64
N GLN A 262 -54.03 -1.01 -5.95
CA GLN A 262 -54.24 -2.27 -6.66
C GLN A 262 -52.92 -2.89 -7.09
N ILE A 263 -52.86 -4.21 -7.05
CA ILE A 263 -51.69 -4.99 -7.44
C ILE A 263 -51.51 -4.91 -8.95
N THR A 264 -50.38 -4.40 -9.41
CA THR A 264 -50.13 -4.15 -10.84
C THR A 264 -49.44 -5.30 -11.55
N ASP A 265 -48.72 -6.15 -10.80
CA ASP A 265 -47.99 -7.29 -11.34
C ASP A 265 -48.26 -8.57 -10.53
N ASP A 266 -48.24 -9.70 -11.23
CA ASP A 266 -48.45 -11.01 -10.63
C ASP A 266 -47.08 -11.61 -10.27
N ASP A 267 -46.69 -11.55 -9.00
CA ASP A 267 -45.50 -12.23 -8.51
C ASP A 267 -45.80 -13.73 -8.28
N ASP A 268 -45.12 -14.61 -9.01
CA ASP A 268 -45.32 -16.06 -8.95
C ASP A 268 -44.98 -16.66 -7.56
N LEU A 269 -44.04 -16.06 -6.81
CA LEU A 269 -43.72 -16.48 -5.44
C LEU A 269 -44.87 -16.15 -4.49
N LEU A 270 -45.45 -14.96 -4.63
CA LEU A 270 -46.59 -14.54 -3.81
C LEU A 270 -47.88 -15.31 -4.17
N ARG A 271 -48.12 -15.60 -5.46
CA ARG A 271 -49.22 -16.47 -5.90
C ARG A 271 -49.11 -17.87 -5.30
N GLY A 272 -47.89 -18.42 -5.28
CA GLY A 272 -47.58 -19.70 -4.64
C GLY A 272 -47.80 -19.69 -3.12
N ALA A 273 -47.43 -18.60 -2.45
CA ALA A 273 -47.60 -18.45 -1.00
C ALA A 273 -49.06 -18.24 -0.57
N LEU A 274 -49.85 -17.49 -1.35
CA LEU A 274 -51.26 -17.20 -1.06
C LEU A 274 -52.23 -18.24 -1.62
N VAL A 275 -51.75 -19.20 -2.43
CA VAL A 275 -52.57 -20.22 -3.10
C VAL A 275 -53.70 -19.57 -3.92
N MET A 276 -53.38 -18.51 -4.67
CA MET A 276 -54.35 -17.75 -5.48
C MET A 276 -54.00 -17.83 -6.98
N GLU A 277 -55.02 -17.92 -7.84
CA GLU A 277 -54.83 -18.06 -9.28
C GLU A 277 -54.30 -16.78 -9.94
N SER A 278 -54.68 -15.59 -9.47
CA SER A 278 -54.13 -14.29 -9.90
C SER A 278 -54.39 -13.22 -8.84
N LEU A 279 -53.39 -12.37 -8.61
CA LEU A 279 -53.40 -11.24 -7.67
C LEU A 279 -53.50 -9.89 -8.39
N LYS A 280 -53.14 -9.84 -9.67
CA LYS A 280 -53.21 -8.64 -10.51
C LYS A 280 -54.61 -8.05 -10.58
N GLY A 281 -54.72 -6.74 -10.35
CA GLY A 281 -55.96 -5.99 -10.32
C GLY A 281 -56.73 -6.08 -9.00
N GLN A 282 -56.28 -6.88 -8.04
CA GLN A 282 -56.90 -6.91 -6.71
C GLN A 282 -56.43 -5.73 -5.86
N VAL A 283 -57.34 -5.17 -5.06
CA VAL A 283 -57.01 -4.16 -4.06
C VAL A 283 -56.30 -4.85 -2.89
N PHE A 284 -55.09 -4.40 -2.56
CA PHE A 284 -54.26 -5.06 -1.54
C PHE A 284 -54.94 -5.16 -0.17
N SER A 285 -55.75 -4.16 0.20
CA SER A 285 -56.48 -4.17 1.48
C SER A 285 -57.45 -5.36 1.64
N ASN A 286 -57.90 -5.95 0.54
CA ASN A 286 -58.79 -7.11 0.55
C ASN A 286 -58.04 -8.42 0.84
N LEU A 287 -56.71 -8.42 0.71
CA LEU A 287 -55.84 -9.55 1.04
C LEU A 287 -55.39 -9.53 2.51
N LEU A 288 -55.55 -8.40 3.20
CA LEU A 288 -55.36 -8.33 4.64
C LEU A 288 -56.48 -9.11 5.33
N LEU A 289 -56.16 -9.77 6.44
CA LEU A 289 -57.15 -10.45 7.28
C LEU A 289 -58.31 -9.48 7.59
N PRO A 290 -59.56 -9.96 7.73
CA PRO A 290 -60.74 -9.13 7.98
C PRO A 290 -60.75 -8.45 9.37
N ASP A 291 -59.58 -8.31 9.99
CA ASP A 291 -59.37 -7.53 11.18
C ASP A 291 -59.44 -6.03 10.85
N THR A 292 -60.50 -5.40 11.31
CA THR A 292 -60.75 -3.96 11.17
C THR A 292 -59.64 -3.10 11.78
N GLU A 293 -58.91 -3.58 12.79
CA GLU A 293 -57.80 -2.83 13.40
C GLU A 293 -56.58 -2.78 12.46
N GLU A 294 -56.25 -3.89 11.81
CA GLU A 294 -55.14 -3.97 10.84
C GLU A 294 -55.44 -3.15 9.58
N GLN A 295 -56.68 -3.17 9.09
CA GLN A 295 -57.10 -2.33 7.96
C GLN A 295 -56.97 -0.83 8.28
N ASP A 296 -57.37 -0.41 9.47
CA ASP A 296 -57.23 0.99 9.92
C ASP A 296 -55.75 1.39 10.10
N ARG A 297 -54.91 0.50 10.64
CA ARG A 297 -53.45 0.71 10.73
C ARG A 297 -52.80 0.87 9.37
N PHE A 298 -53.18 0.03 8.39
CA PHE A 298 -52.66 0.12 7.02
C PHE A 298 -53.06 1.44 6.35
N GLN A 299 -54.32 1.85 6.46
CA GLN A 299 -54.80 3.13 5.92
C GLN A 299 -54.07 4.34 6.52
N LYS A 300 -53.83 4.32 7.83
CA LYS A 300 -53.03 5.35 8.53
C LYS A 300 -51.58 5.38 8.07
N PHE A 301 -50.97 4.22 7.82
CA PHE A 301 -49.60 4.11 7.29
C PHE A 301 -49.49 4.74 5.89
N ILE A 302 -50.39 4.38 4.97
CA ILE A 302 -50.39 4.94 3.60
C ILE A 302 -50.62 6.46 3.63
N HIS A 303 -51.55 6.96 4.44
CA HIS A 303 -51.79 8.40 4.58
C HIS A 303 -50.56 9.16 5.09
N ARG A 304 -49.81 8.59 6.05
CA ARG A 304 -48.57 9.19 6.55
C ARG A 304 -47.47 9.25 5.48
N GLN A 305 -47.34 8.22 4.64
CA GLN A 305 -46.37 8.20 3.54
C GLN A 305 -46.73 9.19 2.42
N LYS A 306 -48.03 9.34 2.09
CA LYS A 306 -48.50 10.34 1.12
C LYS A 306 -48.31 11.79 1.62
N ALA A 307 -48.39 12.03 2.92
CA ALA A 307 -48.17 13.33 3.54
C ALA A 307 -46.68 13.73 3.64
N HIS A 308 -45.76 12.76 3.60
CA HIS A 308 -44.31 12.98 3.60
C HIS A 308 -43.66 12.20 2.45
N PRO A 309 -43.77 12.68 1.19
CA PRO A 309 -43.08 12.04 0.07
C PRO A 309 -41.57 12.02 0.35
N LEU A 310 -40.95 10.84 0.20
CA LEU A 310 -39.55 10.54 0.48
C LEU A 310 -38.58 11.31 -0.46
N SER A 311 -38.55 12.63 -0.39
CA SER A 311 -37.61 13.49 -1.13
C SER A 311 -36.20 13.53 -0.49
N LEU A 312 -35.85 12.57 0.37
CA LEU A 312 -34.60 12.56 1.15
C LEU A 312 -33.73 11.31 0.92
N ARG A 313 -34.07 10.43 -0.03
CA ARG A 313 -33.34 9.15 -0.22
C ARG A 313 -32.28 9.15 -1.33
N GLU A 314 -32.24 10.16 -2.20
CA GLU A 314 -31.21 10.25 -3.26
C GLU A 314 -29.87 10.83 -2.79
N GLU A 315 -29.79 11.50 -1.64
CA GLU A 315 -28.56 12.20 -1.22
C GLU A 315 -27.51 11.33 -0.50
N ARG A 316 -27.75 10.01 -0.30
CA ARG A 316 -26.79 9.10 0.38
C ARG A 316 -26.37 7.88 -0.43
N LEU A 317 -26.51 7.94 -1.76
CA LEU A 317 -25.90 6.99 -2.69
C LEU A 317 -24.74 7.65 -3.45
N HIS A 318 -23.91 8.44 -2.77
CA HIS A 318 -22.52 8.53 -3.19
C HIS A 318 -21.85 7.20 -2.88
N VAL A 319 -22.00 6.27 -3.83
CA VAL A 319 -21.14 5.10 -3.97
C VAL A 319 -19.72 5.65 -4.00
N CYS A 320 -18.95 5.37 -2.95
CA CYS A 320 -17.50 5.44 -3.02
C CYS A 320 -17.07 4.44 -4.08
N GLU A 321 -16.93 4.88 -5.33
CA GLU A 321 -16.19 4.13 -6.35
C GLU A 321 -14.75 4.00 -5.84
N PHE A 322 -14.44 2.84 -5.25
CA PHE A 322 -13.08 2.48 -4.91
C PHE A 322 -12.30 2.27 -6.21
N PRO A 323 -11.13 2.91 -6.40
CA PRO A 323 -10.34 2.79 -7.62
C PRO A 323 -9.55 1.46 -7.72
N TYR A 324 -10.02 0.40 -7.09
CA TYR A 324 -9.43 -0.93 -7.21
C TYR A 324 -10.45 -1.89 -7.80
N GLY A 325 -10.51 -1.90 -9.14
CA GLY A 325 -11.07 -3.00 -9.89
C GLY A 325 -10.26 -4.26 -9.64
N GLN A 326 -10.63 -5.01 -8.59
CA GLN A 326 -10.31 -6.42 -8.47
C GLN A 326 -11.60 -7.17 -8.23
N ALA A 327 -12.07 -7.86 -9.27
CA ALA A 327 -13.03 -8.93 -9.13
C ALA A 327 -12.37 -10.00 -8.24
N VAL A 328 -12.85 -10.10 -6.99
CA VAL A 328 -12.58 -11.26 -6.17
C VAL A 328 -13.41 -12.40 -6.76
N LEU A 329 -12.76 -13.21 -7.59
CA LEU A 329 -13.28 -14.53 -7.96
C LEU A 329 -13.28 -15.38 -6.68
N SER A 330 -14.44 -15.52 -6.06
CA SER A 330 -14.69 -16.57 -5.08
C SER A 330 -14.67 -17.91 -5.82
N VAL A 331 -13.72 -18.77 -5.46
CA VAL A 331 -13.77 -20.21 -5.73
C VAL A 331 -14.59 -20.87 -4.64
#